data_AF-A0A7S0BVP3-F1
#
_entry.id   AF-A0A7S0BVP3-F1
#
_cell.length_a   1.000
_cell.length_b   1.000
_cell.length_c   1.000
_cell.angle_alpha   90.00
_cell.angle_beta   90.00
_cell.angle_gamma   90.00
#
_symmetry.space_group_name_H-M   'P 1'
#
loop_
_entity.id
_entity.type
_entity.pdbx_description
1 polymer ?
#
loop_
_entity_poly.entity_id
_entity_poly.type
_entity_poly.pdbx_seq_one_letter_code
_entity_poly.pdbx_strand_id
1 'polypeptide(L)'
;ERYITSTMAPEAELRNRFLLKGKEAAAALNEPETTKSRICKTHELEGHEVAIEGIIYDITSFYHPGGDSIRIFGGNDVTVQYKMIHPFHSSKQLEKMKKLGIVEDYKTDYQFGTPFEREIKKEVYKIVPKGNDYGTWGYFIRATFYILLLAVCEFIWVRDGSSVPLAIVLGISQAFIGLNVQHDGNHGAASKKPWVNDFLGFGADFIGGSKWLWMEQHWTHHAYTNHHMMDPDSFSAEPMLLFNDYPLGHPARKWYHSFQAFFFLPALSFYWLSSVFNAQILDLKHRGAEFTGMKLENDFISSRKKYAIAIRAFYIYMNVISPF
;
A
#
# COMPACT_ATOMS: atom_id res chain seq x y z
N GLU A 1 -46.31 -17.41 -4.01
CA GLU A 1 -45.68 -16.89 -5.24
C GLU A 1 -44.27 -16.40 -4.94
N ARG A 2 -43.29 -16.98 -5.65
CA ARG A 2 -41.88 -16.58 -5.87
C ARG A 2 -41.12 -15.87 -4.74
N TYR A 3 -40.57 -16.66 -3.82
CA TYR A 3 -39.29 -16.32 -3.18
C TYR A 3 -38.17 -16.86 -4.07
N ILE A 4 -37.36 -15.94 -4.60
CA ILE A 4 -36.16 -16.20 -5.36
C ILE A 4 -35.13 -16.79 -4.40
N THR A 5 -34.91 -18.09 -4.52
CA THR A 5 -33.71 -18.76 -4.00
C THR A 5 -32.52 -18.28 -4.83
N SER A 6 -31.93 -17.16 -4.41
CA SER A 6 -30.58 -16.79 -4.83
C SER A 6 -29.63 -17.71 -4.07
N THR A 7 -29.15 -18.76 -4.74
CA THR A 7 -27.97 -19.50 -4.29
C THR A 7 -26.82 -18.51 -4.27
N MET A 8 -26.46 -18.01 -3.08
CA MET A 8 -25.18 -17.36 -2.88
C MET A 8 -24.10 -18.37 -3.27
N ALA A 9 -23.36 -18.06 -4.34
CA ALA A 9 -22.11 -18.74 -4.61
C ALA A 9 -21.23 -18.64 -3.35
N PRO A 10 -20.46 -19.68 -2.99
CA PRO A 10 -19.57 -19.60 -1.84
C PRO A 10 -18.68 -18.37 -2.02
N GLU A 11 -18.50 -17.53 -0.99
CA GLU A 11 -17.69 -16.30 -1.02
C GLU A 11 -16.24 -16.50 -1.56
N ALA A 12 -15.80 -17.76 -1.65
CA ALA A 12 -14.54 -18.17 -2.25
C ALA A 12 -14.49 -18.09 -3.80
N GLU A 13 -15.60 -18.13 -4.54
CA GLU A 13 -15.56 -18.19 -6.01
C GLU A 13 -15.33 -16.83 -6.70
N LEU A 14 -15.64 -15.71 -6.04
CA LEU A 14 -15.40 -14.37 -6.60
C LEU A 14 -13.95 -13.90 -6.44
N ARG A 15 -13.16 -14.60 -5.62
CA ARG A 15 -11.74 -14.29 -5.39
C ARG A 15 -10.94 -15.40 -6.05
N ASN A 16 -10.19 -15.08 -7.11
CA ASN A 16 -9.28 -16.00 -7.83
C ASN A 16 -8.09 -16.44 -6.95
N ARG A 17 -8.36 -17.03 -5.78
CA ARG A 17 -7.37 -17.48 -4.80
C ARG A 17 -7.49 -18.99 -4.67
N PHE A 18 -6.55 -19.69 -5.27
CA PHE A 18 -6.37 -21.12 -5.09
C PHE A 18 -4.99 -21.36 -4.50
N LEU A 19 -4.92 -22.17 -3.44
CA LEU A 19 -3.66 -22.65 -2.86
C LEU A 19 -2.96 -23.57 -3.87
N LEU A 20 -2.14 -23.01 -4.75
CA LEU A 20 -1.27 -23.82 -5.61
C LEU A 20 -0.07 -24.28 -4.78
N LYS A 21 0.04 -25.60 -4.56
CA LYS A 21 1.28 -26.20 -4.03
C LYS A 21 2.34 -26.14 -5.13
N GLY A 22 3.41 -25.38 -4.89
CA GLY A 22 4.48 -25.09 -5.84
C GLY A 22 5.30 -26.32 -6.23
N LYS A 23 4.84 -27.06 -7.24
CA LYS A 23 5.69 -28.03 -7.98
C LYS A 23 5.89 -27.70 -9.46
N GLU A 24 5.31 -26.61 -9.96
CA GLU A 24 5.39 -26.27 -11.40
C GLU A 24 6.24 -25.03 -11.73
N ALA A 25 6.65 -24.22 -10.73
CA ALA A 25 7.53 -23.08 -10.97
C ALA A 25 8.98 -23.49 -11.31
N ALA A 26 9.41 -24.68 -10.86
CA ALA A 26 10.77 -25.19 -11.11
C ALA A 26 10.99 -25.73 -12.53
N ALA A 27 9.93 -25.99 -13.30
CA ALA A 27 10.02 -26.67 -14.60
C ALA A 27 10.31 -25.74 -15.79
N ALA A 28 10.34 -24.42 -15.59
CA ALA A 28 10.46 -23.43 -16.68
C ALA A 28 11.85 -22.80 -16.85
N LEU A 29 12.89 -23.27 -16.14
CA LEU A 29 14.22 -22.65 -16.14
C LEU A 29 15.31 -23.67 -16.47
N ASN A 30 15.37 -24.12 -17.72
CA ASN A 30 16.56 -24.78 -18.27
C ASN A 30 17.48 -23.71 -18.90
N GLU A 31 18.32 -23.10 -18.08
CA GLU A 31 19.51 -22.36 -18.52
C GLU A 31 20.78 -23.01 -17.93
N PRO A 32 21.93 -22.95 -18.62
CA PRO A 32 23.07 -23.82 -18.35
C PRO A 32 23.82 -23.43 -17.06
N GLU A 33 24.25 -24.48 -16.34
CA GLU A 33 25.06 -24.49 -15.12
C GLU A 33 26.32 -23.61 -15.21
N THR A 34 26.24 -22.32 -14.87
CA THR A 34 27.46 -21.50 -14.66
C THR A 34 27.34 -20.45 -13.56
N THR A 35 26.61 -20.73 -12.48
CA THR A 35 26.85 -20.13 -11.15
C THR A 35 26.12 -21.03 -10.16
N LYS A 36 26.69 -21.42 -9.01
CA LYS A 36 25.90 -22.07 -7.96
C LYS A 36 24.79 -21.09 -7.56
N SER A 37 23.59 -21.28 -8.07
CA SER A 37 22.46 -20.40 -7.77
C SER A 37 22.17 -20.50 -6.27
N ARG A 38 22.13 -19.37 -5.57
CA ARG A 38 21.75 -19.33 -4.16
C ARG A 38 20.37 -19.98 -4.01
N ILE A 39 20.22 -20.89 -3.06
CA ILE A 39 18.91 -21.42 -2.66
C ILE A 39 18.71 -20.98 -1.21
N CYS A 40 17.63 -20.28 -0.93
CA CYS A 40 17.28 -19.88 0.42
C CYS A 40 15.77 -19.92 0.62
N LYS A 41 15.34 -19.79 1.87
CA LYS A 41 13.94 -19.57 2.24
C LYS A 41 13.58 -18.09 2.15
N THR A 42 12.29 -17.81 2.05
CA THR A 42 11.78 -16.43 1.91
C THR A 42 12.26 -15.51 3.04
N HIS A 43 12.30 -16.00 4.28
CA HIS A 43 12.75 -15.21 5.44
C HIS A 43 14.26 -14.90 5.45
N GLU A 44 15.05 -15.59 4.63
CA GLU A 44 16.50 -15.43 4.50
C GLU A 44 16.89 -14.39 3.44
N LEU A 45 15.90 -13.80 2.74
CA LEU A 45 16.13 -12.71 1.78
C LEU A 45 16.74 -11.49 2.48
N GLU A 46 17.77 -10.92 1.86
CA GLU A 46 18.47 -9.74 2.35
C GLU A 46 17.73 -8.46 1.96
N GLY A 47 17.98 -7.36 2.67
CA GLY A 47 17.25 -6.09 2.48
C GLY A 47 17.45 -5.41 1.12
N HIS A 48 18.32 -5.93 0.26
CA HIS A 48 18.54 -5.47 -1.11
C HIS A 48 18.09 -6.51 -2.16
N GLU A 49 17.46 -7.59 -1.72
CA GLU A 49 16.96 -8.68 -2.56
C GLU A 49 15.44 -8.66 -2.58
N VAL A 50 14.84 -9.03 -3.70
CA VAL A 50 13.40 -9.30 -3.79
C VAL A 50 13.17 -10.63 -4.51
N ALA A 51 12.15 -11.38 -4.11
CA ALA A 51 11.73 -12.56 -4.84
C ALA A 51 10.51 -12.26 -5.72
N ILE A 52 10.55 -12.72 -6.97
CA ILE A 52 9.42 -12.62 -7.91
C ILE A 52 9.29 -13.98 -8.61
N GLU A 53 8.15 -14.63 -8.42
CA GLU A 53 7.85 -15.97 -8.91
C GLU A 53 8.91 -17.00 -8.48
N GLY A 54 9.40 -16.88 -7.24
CA GLY A 54 10.42 -17.76 -6.65
C GLY A 54 11.85 -17.51 -7.12
N ILE A 55 12.11 -16.50 -7.96
CA ILE A 55 13.46 -16.11 -8.40
C ILE A 55 13.92 -14.90 -7.59
N ILE A 56 15.15 -14.95 -7.09
CA ILE A 56 15.77 -13.88 -6.30
C ILE A 56 16.46 -12.88 -7.24
N TYR A 57 16.15 -11.61 -7.07
CA TYR A 57 16.71 -10.49 -7.82
C TYR A 57 17.39 -9.47 -6.89
N ASP A 58 18.56 -8.98 -7.29
CA ASP A 58 19.24 -7.85 -6.66
C ASP A 58 18.66 -6.52 -7.18
N ILE A 59 18.20 -5.65 -6.28
CA ILE A 59 17.67 -4.32 -6.61
C ILE A 59 18.64 -3.17 -6.30
N THR A 60 19.85 -3.45 -5.83
CA THR A 60 20.81 -2.43 -5.38
C THR A 60 21.17 -1.41 -6.47
N SER A 61 21.51 -1.92 -7.67
CA SER A 61 21.94 -1.09 -8.81
C SER A 61 20.88 -1.03 -9.92
N PHE A 62 19.67 -1.52 -9.65
CA PHE A 62 18.61 -1.57 -10.65
C PHE A 62 17.96 -0.19 -10.81
N TYR A 63 18.06 0.37 -12.01
CA TYR A 63 17.34 1.59 -12.35
C TYR A 63 15.86 1.29 -12.59
N HIS A 64 15.03 1.56 -11.60
CA HIS A 64 13.58 1.39 -11.69
C HIS A 64 12.87 2.71 -12.04
N PRO A 65 11.92 2.74 -13.00
CA PRO A 65 11.14 3.94 -13.33
C PRO A 65 10.30 4.52 -12.17
N GLY A 66 9.99 3.72 -11.14
CA GLY A 66 9.37 4.18 -9.90
C GLY A 66 10.35 4.77 -8.88
N GLY A 67 11.64 4.85 -9.21
CA GLY A 67 12.71 5.33 -8.34
C GLY A 67 12.98 4.41 -7.15
N ASP A 68 13.56 5.00 -6.10
CA ASP A 68 13.99 4.29 -4.88
C ASP A 68 12.83 3.70 -4.06
N SER A 69 11.57 4.03 -4.39
CA SER A 69 10.39 3.52 -3.70
C SER A 69 10.35 1.98 -3.64
N ILE A 70 10.90 1.28 -4.65
CA ILE A 70 10.96 -0.18 -4.67
C ILE A 70 11.82 -0.77 -3.54
N ARG A 71 12.73 0.02 -2.97
CA ARG A 71 13.63 -0.44 -1.92
C ARG A 71 12.90 -0.69 -0.61
N ILE A 72 11.66 -0.19 -0.45
CA ILE A 72 10.78 -0.54 0.67
C ILE A 72 10.51 -2.04 0.73
N PHE A 73 10.51 -2.71 -0.41
CA PHE A 73 10.19 -4.13 -0.54
C PHE A 73 11.39 -5.06 -0.32
N GLY A 74 12.60 -4.50 -0.18
CA GLY A 74 13.80 -5.30 -0.02
C GLY A 74 13.71 -6.25 1.17
N GLY A 75 14.03 -7.53 0.94
CA GLY A 75 13.91 -8.63 1.90
C GLY A 75 12.61 -9.43 1.81
N ASN A 76 11.79 -9.24 0.77
CA ASN A 76 10.46 -9.86 0.65
C ASN A 76 10.24 -10.58 -0.70
N ASP A 77 9.30 -11.53 -0.69
CA ASP A 77 8.61 -11.95 -1.92
C ASP A 77 7.59 -10.87 -2.29
N VAL A 78 7.74 -10.32 -3.49
CA VAL A 78 6.88 -9.27 -4.04
C VAL A 78 6.18 -9.69 -5.31
N THR A 79 5.96 -10.99 -5.50
CA THR A 79 5.29 -11.52 -6.69
C THR A 79 3.92 -10.86 -6.90
N VAL A 80 3.12 -10.76 -5.84
CA VAL A 80 1.75 -10.18 -5.93
C VAL A 80 1.82 -8.69 -6.27
N GLN A 81 2.65 -7.94 -5.55
CA GLN A 81 2.86 -6.49 -5.77
C GLN A 81 3.37 -6.24 -7.19
N TYR A 82 4.35 -7.03 -7.65
CA TYR A 82 4.90 -6.93 -9.00
C TYR A 82 3.84 -7.19 -10.07
N LYS A 83 3.07 -8.29 -9.97
CA LYS A 83 2.04 -8.66 -10.95
C LYS A 83 0.91 -7.64 -11.02
N MET A 84 0.60 -7.01 -9.90
CA MET A 84 -0.43 -5.98 -9.79
C MET A 84 0.00 -4.64 -10.41
N ILE A 85 1.20 -4.16 -10.08
CA ILE A 85 1.71 -2.86 -10.55
C ILE A 85 2.21 -2.94 -11.99
N HIS A 86 2.70 -4.11 -12.39
CA HIS A 86 3.25 -4.34 -13.71
C HIS A 86 2.44 -5.35 -14.52
N PRO A 87 1.15 -5.06 -14.81
CA PRO A 87 0.25 -6.01 -15.45
C PRO A 87 0.68 -6.40 -16.87
N PHE A 88 1.63 -5.66 -17.45
CA PHE A 88 2.17 -5.85 -18.80
C PHE A 88 3.55 -6.49 -18.83
N HIS A 89 4.20 -6.66 -17.68
CA HIS A 89 5.54 -7.20 -17.69
C HIS A 89 5.50 -8.70 -17.98
N SER A 90 6.44 -9.10 -18.83
CA SER A 90 6.83 -10.48 -19.05
C SER A 90 8.11 -10.78 -18.28
N SER A 91 8.61 -12.00 -18.40
CA SER A 91 9.94 -12.38 -17.89
C SER A 91 11.06 -11.47 -18.43
N LYS A 92 10.92 -10.92 -19.64
CA LYS A 92 11.93 -10.03 -20.27
C LYS A 92 12.26 -8.78 -19.47
N GLN A 93 11.29 -8.23 -18.73
CA GLN A 93 11.55 -7.05 -17.90
C GLN A 93 12.38 -7.40 -16.67
N LEU A 94 12.20 -8.62 -16.13
CA LEU A 94 12.95 -9.13 -14.99
C LEU A 94 14.41 -9.45 -15.36
N GLU A 95 14.71 -9.74 -16.63
CA GLU A 95 16.09 -9.95 -17.13
C GLU A 95 16.98 -8.72 -16.95
N LYS A 96 16.41 -7.53 -16.73
CA LYS A 96 17.16 -6.31 -16.43
C LYS A 96 17.72 -6.27 -15.01
N MET A 97 17.21 -7.12 -14.12
CA MET A 97 17.70 -7.28 -12.76
C MET A 97 18.67 -8.47 -12.71
N LYS A 98 19.68 -8.35 -11.86
CA LYS A 98 20.64 -9.43 -11.64
C LYS A 98 19.96 -10.55 -10.85
N LYS A 99 19.87 -11.74 -11.46
CA LYS A 99 19.39 -12.96 -10.80
C LYS A 99 20.47 -13.46 -9.82
N LEU A 100 20.06 -13.81 -8.60
CA LEU A 100 20.95 -14.31 -7.55
C LEU A 100 20.71 -15.78 -7.22
N GLY A 101 19.47 -16.25 -7.39
CA GLY A 101 19.08 -17.56 -6.88
C GLY A 101 17.59 -17.84 -6.96
N ILE A 102 17.14 -18.83 -6.19
CA ILE A 102 15.75 -19.23 -6.06
C ILE A 102 15.33 -19.32 -4.58
N VAL A 103 14.05 -19.12 -4.35
CA VAL A 103 13.39 -19.32 -3.06
C VAL A 103 12.73 -20.70 -3.06
N GLU A 104 13.17 -21.58 -2.16
CA GLU A 104 12.69 -22.98 -2.14
C GLU A 104 11.27 -23.16 -1.61
N ASP A 105 10.82 -22.24 -0.74
CA ASP A 105 9.51 -22.26 -0.09
C ASP A 105 8.50 -21.32 -0.79
N TYR A 106 8.78 -20.93 -2.04
CA TYR A 106 7.90 -20.06 -2.82
C TYR A 106 6.49 -20.65 -2.95
N LYS A 107 5.50 -19.82 -2.61
CA LYS A 107 4.08 -20.13 -2.73
C LYS A 107 3.30 -18.86 -3.04
N THR A 108 2.36 -18.96 -3.97
CA THR A 108 1.40 -17.89 -4.27
C THR A 108 0.00 -18.34 -3.89
N ASP A 109 -0.75 -17.43 -3.26
CA ASP A 109 -2.18 -17.61 -3.00
C ASP A 109 -3.05 -17.15 -4.18
N TYR A 110 -2.43 -16.58 -5.22
CA TYR A 110 -3.10 -16.04 -6.40
C TYR A 110 -2.82 -16.85 -7.66
N GLN A 111 -3.87 -17.02 -8.47
CA GLN A 111 -3.74 -17.47 -9.85
C GLN A 111 -3.69 -16.26 -10.78
N PHE A 112 -2.55 -16.08 -11.46
CA PHE A 112 -2.36 -15.03 -12.45
C PHE A 112 -2.73 -15.51 -13.85
N GLY A 113 -3.12 -14.58 -14.72
CA GLY A 113 -3.51 -14.86 -16.10
C GLY A 113 -4.84 -15.61 -16.21
N THR A 114 -5.80 -15.39 -15.31
CA THR A 114 -7.14 -15.96 -15.45
C THR A 114 -7.87 -15.36 -16.65
N PRO A 115 -8.93 -16.01 -17.19
CA PRO A 115 -9.78 -15.40 -18.21
C PRO A 115 -10.33 -14.04 -17.80
N PHE A 116 -10.77 -13.92 -16.54
CA PHE A 116 -11.26 -12.66 -15.96
C PHE A 116 -10.19 -11.57 -15.93
N GLU A 117 -8.96 -11.89 -15.49
CA GLU A 117 -7.86 -10.91 -15.48
C GLU A 117 -7.56 -10.39 -16.89
N ARG A 118 -7.54 -11.28 -17.90
CA ARG A 118 -7.31 -10.89 -19.30
C ARG A 118 -8.44 -10.01 -19.83
N GLU A 119 -9.68 -10.31 -19.47
CA GLU A 119 -10.84 -9.50 -19.85
C GLU A 119 -10.77 -8.11 -19.23
N ILE A 120 -10.56 -8.00 -17.91
CA ILE A 120 -10.41 -6.72 -17.22
C ILE A 120 -9.28 -5.89 -17.82
N LYS A 121 -8.11 -6.48 -18.04
CA LYS A 121 -6.99 -5.79 -18.71
C LYS A 121 -7.40 -5.26 -20.09
N LYS A 122 -8.06 -6.09 -20.91
CA LYS A 122 -8.56 -5.69 -22.24
C LYS A 122 -9.54 -4.52 -22.17
N GLU A 123 -10.49 -4.55 -21.25
CA GLU A 123 -11.49 -3.47 -21.10
C GLU A 123 -10.87 -2.17 -20.59
N VAL A 124 -9.98 -2.25 -19.59
CA VAL A 124 -9.23 -1.08 -19.11
C VAL A 124 -8.40 -0.46 -20.23
N TYR A 125 -7.78 -1.25 -21.12
CA TYR A 125 -6.96 -0.72 -22.21
C TYR A 125 -7.73 -0.02 -23.32
N LYS A 126 -9.04 -0.23 -23.44
CA LYS A 126 -9.86 0.59 -24.33
C LYS A 126 -9.91 2.05 -23.85
N ILE A 127 -9.74 2.27 -22.55
CA ILE A 127 -9.88 3.58 -21.88
C ILE A 127 -8.51 4.18 -21.56
N VAL A 128 -7.57 3.37 -21.06
CA VAL A 128 -6.22 3.79 -20.67
C VAL A 128 -5.20 3.01 -21.50
N PRO A 129 -4.82 3.53 -22.68
CA PRO A 129 -3.81 2.89 -23.51
C PRO A 129 -2.45 2.81 -22.81
N LYS A 130 -1.64 1.83 -23.21
CA LYS A 130 -0.28 1.66 -22.71
C LYS A 130 0.55 2.94 -22.89
N GLY A 131 1.21 3.39 -21.82
CA GLY A 131 2.04 4.61 -21.80
C GLY A 131 1.29 5.89 -21.37
N ASN A 132 -0.04 5.79 -21.22
CA ASN A 132 -0.92 6.81 -20.64
C ASN A 132 -1.35 6.45 -19.20
N ASP A 133 -0.48 5.72 -18.50
CA ASP A 133 -0.62 5.18 -17.15
C ASP A 133 -0.27 6.20 -16.04
N TYR A 134 0.07 7.44 -16.42
CA TYR A 134 0.43 8.51 -15.49
C TYR A 134 -0.60 9.64 -15.47
N GLY A 135 -0.52 10.48 -14.43
CA GLY A 135 -1.36 11.66 -14.24
C GLY A 135 -1.51 12.52 -15.50
N THR A 136 -2.76 12.79 -15.87
CA THR A 136 -3.11 13.70 -16.97
C THR A 136 -3.00 15.17 -16.54
N TRP A 137 -3.09 16.10 -17.48
CA TRP A 137 -3.20 17.53 -17.13
C TRP A 137 -4.37 17.82 -16.20
N GLY A 138 -5.51 17.13 -16.38
CA GLY A 138 -6.65 17.25 -15.49
C GLY A 138 -6.33 16.81 -14.06
N TYR A 139 -5.52 15.76 -13.89
CA TYR A 139 -5.02 15.36 -12.57
C TYR A 139 -4.21 16.49 -11.92
N PHE A 140 -3.24 17.08 -12.62
CA PHE A 140 -2.40 18.14 -12.07
C PHE A 140 -3.18 19.41 -11.73
N ILE A 141 -4.21 19.77 -12.52
CA ILE A 141 -5.11 20.88 -12.19
C ILE A 141 -5.85 20.60 -10.87
N ARG A 142 -6.42 19.39 -10.70
CA ARG A 142 -7.09 19.03 -9.44
C ARG A 142 -6.13 18.99 -8.25
N ALA A 143 -4.96 18.36 -8.42
CA ALA A 143 -3.95 18.27 -7.37
C ALA A 143 -3.47 19.67 -6.94
N THR A 144 -3.24 20.57 -7.89
CA THR A 144 -2.87 21.97 -7.60
C THR A 144 -3.98 22.67 -6.83
N PHE A 145 -5.25 22.50 -7.24
CA PHE A 145 -6.38 23.05 -6.51
C PHE A 145 -6.46 22.53 -5.07
N TYR A 146 -6.27 21.23 -4.84
CA TYR A 146 -6.29 20.64 -3.49
C TYR A 146 -5.15 21.15 -2.61
N ILE A 147 -3.94 21.26 -3.16
CA ILE A 147 -2.78 21.80 -2.44
C ILE A 147 -2.99 23.27 -2.09
N LEU A 148 -3.48 24.08 -3.04
CA LEU A 148 -3.78 25.49 -2.78
C LEU A 148 -4.91 25.66 -1.78
N LEU A 149 -5.94 24.82 -1.83
CA LEU A 149 -7.03 24.85 -0.85
C LEU A 149 -6.51 24.59 0.56
N LEU A 150 -5.67 23.56 0.74
CA LEU A 150 -5.03 23.28 2.02
C LEU A 150 -4.19 24.48 2.49
N ALA A 151 -3.31 25.00 1.64
CA ALA A 151 -2.44 26.13 1.98
C ALA A 151 -3.22 27.40 2.35
N VAL A 152 -4.33 27.68 1.64
CA VAL A 152 -5.21 28.82 1.97
C VAL A 152 -5.93 28.59 3.30
N CYS A 153 -6.41 27.37 3.58
CA CYS A 153 -7.05 27.06 4.85
C CYS A 153 -6.07 27.19 6.02
N GLU A 154 -4.85 26.69 5.87
CA GLU A 154 -3.78 26.86 6.86
C GLU A 154 -3.43 28.34 7.04
N PHE A 155 -3.28 29.11 5.96
CA PHE A 155 -3.01 30.54 6.04
C PHE A 155 -4.11 31.30 6.79
N ILE A 156 -5.39 31.02 6.49
CA ILE A 156 -6.52 31.65 7.20
C ILE A 156 -6.52 31.23 8.67
N TRP A 157 -6.22 29.95 8.96
CA TRP A 157 -6.18 29.46 10.34
C TRP A 157 -5.12 30.21 11.16
N VAL A 158 -3.93 30.41 10.60
CA VAL A 158 -2.84 31.15 11.23
C VAL A 158 -3.17 32.64 11.37
N ARG A 159 -3.74 33.27 10.34
CA ARG A 159 -4.01 34.71 10.34
C ARG A 159 -5.18 35.09 11.24
N ASP A 160 -6.28 34.34 11.18
CA ASP A 160 -7.57 34.71 11.77
C ASP A 160 -7.99 33.82 12.94
N GLY A 161 -7.24 32.75 13.22
CA GLY A 161 -7.61 31.74 14.21
C GLY A 161 -8.58 30.68 13.68
N SER A 162 -9.06 29.84 14.59
CA SER A 162 -9.93 28.71 14.24
C SER A 162 -11.42 29.11 14.21
N SER A 163 -12.16 28.49 13.31
CA SER A 163 -13.62 28.53 13.28
C SER A 163 -14.17 27.19 12.83
N VAL A 164 -15.43 26.89 13.19
CA VAL A 164 -16.08 25.63 12.77
C VAL A 164 -16.12 25.49 11.24
N PRO A 165 -16.52 26.51 10.44
CA PRO A 165 -16.48 26.40 8.99
C PRO A 165 -15.08 26.14 8.45
N LEU A 166 -14.06 26.81 8.98
CA LEU A 166 -12.68 26.61 8.56
C LEU A 166 -12.20 25.19 8.87
N ALA A 167 -12.51 24.66 10.05
CA ALA A 167 -12.15 23.29 10.43
C ALA A 167 -12.78 22.24 9.49
N ILE A 168 -14.03 22.45 9.08
CA ILE A 168 -14.70 21.57 8.12
C ILE A 168 -13.98 21.60 6.76
N VAL A 169 -13.70 22.80 6.23
CA VAL A 169 -13.04 22.93 4.92
C VAL A 169 -11.59 22.43 4.97
N LEU A 170 -10.88 22.68 6.08
CA LEU A 170 -9.53 22.17 6.31
C LEU A 170 -9.53 20.64 6.31
N GLY A 171 -10.44 20.00 7.04
CA GLY A 171 -10.57 18.54 7.04
C GLY A 171 -10.88 17.96 5.65
N ILE A 172 -11.75 18.61 4.87
CA ILE A 172 -12.03 18.23 3.48
C ILE A 172 -10.76 18.37 2.61
N SER A 173 -10.01 19.46 2.77
CA SER A 173 -8.78 19.69 2.01
C SER A 173 -7.71 18.63 2.32
N GLN A 174 -7.55 18.24 3.60
CA GLN A 174 -6.65 17.16 4.01
C GLN A 174 -7.09 15.81 3.43
N ALA A 175 -8.40 15.53 3.42
CA ALA A 175 -8.94 14.32 2.79
C ALA A 175 -8.65 14.29 1.27
N PHE A 176 -8.74 15.42 0.57
CA PHE A 176 -8.35 15.49 -0.84
C PHE A 176 -6.87 15.24 -1.06
N ILE A 177 -5.98 15.74 -0.18
CA ILE A 177 -4.56 15.40 -0.23
C ILE A 177 -4.37 13.90 -0.05
N GLY A 178 -4.89 13.33 1.03
CA GLY A 178 -4.71 11.91 1.37
C GLY A 178 -5.22 10.98 0.26
N LEU A 179 -6.45 11.18 -0.21
CA LEU A 179 -7.14 10.27 -1.13
C LEU A 179 -6.80 10.47 -2.62
N ASN A 180 -6.15 11.58 -3.00
CA ASN A 180 -5.87 11.87 -4.41
C ASN A 180 -4.39 12.23 -4.67
N VAL A 181 -3.83 13.17 -3.92
CA VAL A 181 -2.48 13.69 -4.21
C VAL A 181 -1.42 12.72 -3.67
N GLN A 182 -1.49 12.47 -2.37
CA GLN A 182 -0.59 11.57 -1.64
C GLN A 182 -0.73 10.14 -2.09
N HIS A 183 -1.98 9.64 -2.20
CA HIS A 183 -2.26 8.26 -2.62
C HIS A 183 -1.62 7.97 -3.98
N ASP A 184 -1.94 8.79 -5.00
CA ASP A 184 -1.45 8.57 -6.36
C ASP A 184 0.08 8.80 -6.47
N GLY A 185 0.62 9.74 -5.69
CA GLY A 185 2.06 9.95 -5.57
C GLY A 185 2.79 8.74 -5.00
N ASN A 186 2.30 8.15 -3.91
CA ASN A 186 2.94 6.97 -3.30
C ASN A 186 2.73 5.67 -4.08
N HIS A 187 1.76 5.62 -5.00
CA HIS A 187 1.65 4.58 -6.04
C HIS A 187 2.59 4.81 -7.25
N GLY A 188 3.27 5.95 -7.32
CA GLY A 188 4.12 6.31 -8.45
C GLY A 188 3.34 6.68 -9.73
N ALA A 189 2.03 6.89 -9.63
CA ALA A 189 1.13 7.09 -10.77
C ALA A 189 1.01 8.56 -11.20
N ALA A 190 1.43 9.52 -10.36
CA ALA A 190 1.29 10.94 -10.69
C ALA A 190 2.19 11.37 -11.87
N SER A 191 3.44 10.90 -11.93
CA SER A 191 4.42 11.35 -12.95
C SER A 191 5.41 10.27 -13.35
N LYS A 192 5.94 10.36 -14.58
CA LYS A 192 7.11 9.56 -15.03
C LYS A 192 8.40 9.94 -14.31
N LYS A 193 8.43 11.08 -13.62
CA LYS A 193 9.58 11.55 -12.86
C LYS A 193 9.46 11.07 -11.41
N PRO A 194 10.32 10.15 -10.93
CA PRO A 194 10.19 9.58 -9.58
C PRO A 194 10.13 10.63 -8.48
N TRP A 195 10.94 11.69 -8.58
CA TRP A 195 10.98 12.74 -7.56
C TRP A 195 9.66 13.52 -7.43
N VAL A 196 8.86 13.61 -8.49
CA VAL A 196 7.54 14.28 -8.43
C VAL A 196 6.57 13.44 -7.60
N ASN A 197 6.54 12.13 -7.86
CA ASN A 197 5.77 11.18 -7.06
C ASN A 197 6.23 11.19 -5.60
N ASP A 198 7.55 11.17 -5.40
CA ASP A 198 8.16 11.17 -4.08
C ASP A 198 7.74 12.42 -3.28
N PHE A 199 7.77 13.59 -3.92
CA PHE A 199 7.33 14.86 -3.33
C PHE A 199 5.84 14.86 -2.99
N LEU A 200 4.97 14.49 -3.94
CA LEU A 200 3.52 14.44 -3.70
C LEU A 200 3.15 13.42 -2.60
N GLY A 201 3.94 12.35 -2.51
CA GLY A 201 3.82 11.32 -1.48
C GLY A 201 4.00 11.83 -0.04
N PHE A 202 4.80 12.87 0.17
CA PHE A 202 4.96 13.52 1.48
C PHE A 202 3.71 14.28 1.92
N GLY A 203 2.69 14.40 1.07
CA GLY A 203 1.36 14.84 1.49
C GLY A 203 0.83 14.05 2.70
N ALA A 204 1.26 12.79 2.88
CA ALA A 204 0.91 11.97 4.04
C ALA A 204 1.41 12.63 5.33
N ASP A 205 2.67 13.04 5.35
CA ASP A 205 3.31 13.66 6.50
C ASP A 205 2.73 15.05 6.79
N PHE A 206 2.37 15.81 5.75
CA PHE A 206 1.72 17.12 5.89
C PHE A 206 0.32 17.05 6.51
N ILE A 207 -0.41 15.96 6.33
CA ILE A 207 -1.74 15.77 6.93
C ILE A 207 -1.71 14.90 8.20
N GLY A 208 -0.53 14.74 8.80
CA GLY A 208 -0.37 14.06 10.08
C GLY A 208 -0.23 12.54 10.01
N GLY A 209 0.06 11.98 8.85
CA GLY A 209 0.45 10.57 8.62
C GLY A 209 1.96 10.39 8.42
N SER A 210 2.35 9.26 7.82
CA SER A 210 3.74 9.01 7.41
C SER A 210 3.70 8.30 6.08
N LYS A 211 4.40 8.86 5.09
CA LYS A 211 4.51 8.26 3.76
C LYS A 211 4.97 6.82 3.80
N TRP A 212 6.02 6.51 4.58
CA TRP A 212 6.61 5.16 4.60
C TRP A 212 5.69 4.15 5.27
N LEU A 213 5.13 4.48 6.44
CA LEU A 213 4.16 3.60 7.11
C LEU A 213 2.93 3.36 6.24
N TRP A 214 2.44 4.42 5.58
CA TRP A 214 1.33 4.30 4.64
C TRP A 214 1.68 3.35 3.49
N MET A 215 2.88 3.46 2.91
CA MET A 215 3.30 2.56 1.83
C MET A 215 3.36 1.11 2.32
N GLU A 216 3.95 0.83 3.49
CA GLU A 216 4.01 -0.53 4.06
C GLU A 216 2.62 -1.14 4.26
N GLN A 217 1.72 -0.38 4.88
CA GLN A 217 0.33 -0.77 5.11
C GLN A 217 -0.41 -0.98 3.78
N HIS A 218 -0.41 0.03 2.93
CA HIS A 218 -1.30 0.12 1.78
C HIS A 218 -0.88 -0.81 0.64
N TRP A 219 0.42 -1.01 0.41
CA TRP A 219 0.88 -2.02 -0.56
C TRP A 219 0.53 -3.44 -0.11
N THR A 220 0.56 -3.70 1.20
CA THR A 220 0.10 -4.98 1.77
C THR A 220 -1.40 -5.14 1.64
N HIS A 221 -2.17 -4.08 1.90
CA HIS A 221 -3.62 -4.04 1.65
C HIS A 221 -3.93 -4.40 0.20
N HIS A 222 -3.27 -3.78 -0.79
CA HIS A 222 -3.50 -4.11 -2.20
C HIS A 222 -3.15 -5.56 -2.56
N ALA A 223 -2.11 -6.12 -1.94
CA ALA A 223 -1.77 -7.53 -2.12
C ALA A 223 -2.82 -8.47 -1.50
N TYR A 224 -3.64 -8.02 -0.55
CA TYR A 224 -4.53 -8.87 0.22
C TYR A 224 -5.94 -8.30 0.45
N THR A 225 -6.41 -7.36 -0.34
CA THR A 225 -7.62 -6.55 -0.08
C THR A 225 -8.79 -7.36 0.48
N ASN A 226 -9.33 -6.90 1.61
CA ASN A 226 -10.41 -7.50 2.38
C ASN A 226 -10.15 -8.95 2.82
N HIS A 227 -8.88 -9.35 2.97
CA HIS A 227 -8.53 -10.64 3.54
C HIS A 227 -8.38 -10.55 5.04
N HIS A 228 -9.28 -11.22 5.75
CA HIS A 228 -9.41 -11.17 7.21
C HIS A 228 -8.12 -11.35 8.03
N MET A 229 -7.10 -12.06 7.53
CA MET A 229 -5.82 -12.25 8.24
C MET A 229 -4.62 -11.52 7.60
N MET A 230 -4.73 -11.11 6.34
CA MET A 230 -3.58 -10.65 5.55
C MET A 230 -3.73 -9.21 5.06
N ASP A 231 -4.90 -8.61 5.25
CA ASP A 231 -5.12 -7.22 4.96
C ASP A 231 -4.97 -6.40 6.25
N PRO A 232 -3.89 -5.61 6.42
CA PRO A 232 -3.70 -4.78 7.60
C PRO A 232 -4.84 -3.78 7.83
N ASP A 233 -5.50 -3.31 6.76
CA ASP A 233 -6.59 -2.35 6.88
C ASP A 233 -7.83 -3.00 7.52
N SER A 234 -8.05 -4.29 7.25
CA SER A 234 -9.23 -5.03 7.73
C SER A 234 -9.26 -5.19 9.26
N PHE A 235 -8.10 -5.25 9.91
CA PHE A 235 -7.98 -5.46 11.36
C PHE A 235 -7.34 -4.28 12.11
N SER A 236 -6.90 -3.23 11.41
CA SER A 236 -6.23 -2.05 12.01
C SER A 236 -7.09 -1.30 13.02
N ALA A 237 -8.41 -1.36 12.90
CA ALA A 237 -9.34 -0.68 13.79
C ALA A 237 -9.85 -1.59 14.93
N GLU A 238 -9.45 -2.86 14.96
CA GLU A 238 -9.83 -3.78 16.02
C GLU A 238 -9.09 -3.44 17.35
N PRO A 239 -9.73 -3.64 18.51
CA PRO A 239 -11.09 -4.14 18.70
C PRO A 239 -12.18 -3.06 18.65
N MET A 240 -11.89 -1.80 18.29
CA MET A 240 -12.86 -0.71 18.36
C MET A 240 -13.93 -0.80 17.26
N LEU A 241 -13.50 -1.11 16.03
CA LEU A 241 -14.36 -1.33 14.88
C LEU A 241 -14.01 -2.67 14.25
N LEU A 242 -15.03 -3.41 13.84
CA LEU A 242 -14.88 -4.60 13.01
C LEU A 242 -15.16 -4.23 11.55
N PHE A 243 -14.19 -4.46 10.67
CA PHE A 243 -14.40 -4.41 9.21
C PHE A 243 -14.50 -5.81 8.60
N ASN A 244 -14.05 -6.84 9.33
CA ASN A 244 -14.24 -8.24 8.99
C ASN A 244 -15.63 -8.74 9.44
N ASP A 245 -16.27 -9.53 8.58
CA ASP A 245 -17.53 -10.19 8.93
C ASP A 245 -17.29 -11.50 9.68
N TYR A 246 -17.06 -11.38 10.99
CA TYR A 246 -16.90 -12.53 11.87
C TYR A 246 -18.23 -13.26 12.11
N PRO A 247 -18.27 -14.58 12.38
CA PRO A 247 -19.53 -15.26 12.72
C PRO A 247 -20.12 -14.80 14.07
N LEU A 248 -21.43 -14.98 14.25
CA LEU A 248 -22.12 -14.75 15.52
C LEU A 248 -21.54 -15.69 16.60
N GLY A 249 -20.84 -15.13 17.58
CA GLY A 249 -20.14 -15.88 18.64
C GLY A 249 -18.60 -15.81 18.57
N HIS A 250 -18.04 -15.22 17.50
CA HIS A 250 -16.59 -15.03 17.40
C HIS A 250 -16.05 -14.13 18.53
N PRO A 251 -14.89 -14.43 19.14
CA PRO A 251 -14.34 -13.67 20.26
C PRO A 251 -14.04 -12.19 19.97
N ALA A 252 -13.82 -11.83 18.69
CA ALA A 252 -13.67 -10.44 18.26
C ALA A 252 -14.98 -9.64 18.34
N ARG A 253 -16.15 -10.30 18.22
CA ARG A 253 -17.45 -9.62 18.38
C ARG A 253 -17.69 -9.30 19.85
N LYS A 254 -17.72 -8.02 20.19
CA LYS A 254 -18.12 -7.49 21.48
C LYS A 254 -19.55 -6.93 21.39
N TRP A 255 -20.21 -6.80 22.54
CA TRP A 255 -21.61 -6.34 22.60
C TRP A 255 -21.83 -4.98 21.93
N TYR A 256 -20.83 -4.08 21.98
CA TYR A 256 -20.92 -2.74 21.39
C TYR A 256 -20.86 -2.77 19.86
N HIS A 257 -20.28 -3.79 19.22
CA HIS A 257 -20.23 -3.87 17.75
C HIS A 257 -21.62 -3.95 17.10
N SER A 258 -22.63 -4.44 17.83
CA SER A 258 -24.03 -4.38 17.39
C SER A 258 -24.54 -2.96 17.16
N PHE A 259 -23.88 -1.96 17.75
CA PHE A 259 -24.21 -0.53 17.64
C PHE A 259 -23.18 0.23 16.80
N GLN A 260 -22.26 -0.45 16.11
CA GLN A 260 -21.16 0.17 15.34
C GLN A 260 -21.66 1.20 14.33
N ALA A 261 -22.83 0.97 13.71
CA ALA A 261 -23.42 1.93 12.78
C ALA A 261 -23.64 3.34 13.38
N PHE A 262 -23.89 3.43 14.70
CA PHE A 262 -24.13 4.71 15.38
C PHE A 262 -22.84 5.44 15.77
N PHE A 263 -21.75 4.71 16.06
CA PHE A 263 -20.49 5.32 16.51
C PHE A 263 -19.36 5.23 15.48
N PHE A 264 -19.55 4.58 14.33
CA PHE A 264 -18.53 4.45 13.30
C PHE A 264 -17.98 5.81 12.84
N LEU A 265 -18.86 6.74 12.45
CA LEU A 265 -18.44 8.07 11.99
C LEU A 265 -17.77 8.90 13.10
N PRO A 266 -18.32 8.98 14.33
CA PRO A 266 -17.61 9.59 15.45
C PRO A 266 -16.26 8.94 15.77
N ALA A 267 -16.16 7.61 15.76
CA ALA A 267 -14.90 6.92 16.04
C ALA A 267 -13.85 7.24 14.96
N LEU A 268 -14.26 7.23 13.69
CA LEU A 268 -13.39 7.56 12.57
C LEU A 268 -12.92 9.02 12.62
N SER A 269 -13.73 9.96 13.11
CA SER A 269 -13.32 11.37 13.27
C SER A 269 -12.23 11.58 14.33
N PHE A 270 -12.00 10.60 15.21
CA PHE A 270 -10.87 10.61 16.16
C PHE A 270 -9.67 9.77 15.68
N TYR A 271 -9.76 9.09 14.54
CA TYR A 271 -8.69 8.25 14.01
C TYR A 271 -7.40 9.04 13.74
N TRP A 272 -7.48 10.35 13.47
CA TRP A 272 -6.30 11.18 13.30
C TRP A 272 -5.38 11.17 14.53
N LEU A 273 -5.89 10.94 15.76
CA LEU A 273 -5.06 10.82 16.96
C LEU A 273 -4.10 9.64 16.88
N SER A 274 -4.57 8.47 16.41
CA SER A 274 -3.72 7.29 16.26
C SER A 274 -2.72 7.46 15.11
N SER A 275 -3.09 8.20 14.08
CA SER A 275 -2.17 8.57 12.98
C SER A 275 -1.09 9.56 13.44
N VAL A 276 -1.49 10.61 14.17
CA VAL A 276 -0.58 11.69 14.56
C VAL A 276 0.41 11.27 15.64
N PHE A 277 -0.07 10.54 16.65
CA PHE A 277 0.73 10.06 17.77
C PHE A 277 1.22 8.63 17.57
N ASN A 278 1.33 8.18 16.31
CA ASN A 278 1.76 6.83 15.99
C ASN A 278 3.24 6.62 16.36
N ALA A 279 3.49 5.81 17.41
CA ALA A 279 4.85 5.47 17.84
C ALA A 279 5.65 4.66 16.79
N GLN A 280 4.97 4.04 15.80
CA GLN A 280 5.61 3.29 14.71
C GLN A 280 6.45 4.20 13.80
N ILE A 281 6.36 5.53 13.93
CA ILE A 281 7.27 6.47 13.24
C ILE A 281 8.72 6.31 13.72
N LEU A 282 8.93 5.87 14.96
CA LEU A 282 10.27 5.76 15.54
C LEU A 282 11.09 4.63 14.89
N ASP A 283 10.42 3.56 14.45
CA ASP A 283 11.06 2.40 13.85
C ASP A 283 10.66 2.14 12.39
N LEU A 284 9.68 2.89 11.86
CA LEU A 284 9.11 2.71 10.52
C LEU A 284 8.76 1.24 10.25
N LYS A 285 7.95 0.68 11.15
CA LYS A 285 7.41 -0.67 10.99
C LYS A 285 5.92 -0.67 11.22
N HIS A 286 5.16 -0.72 10.12
CA HIS A 286 3.73 -0.89 10.20
C HIS A 286 3.36 -2.24 10.80
N ARG A 287 2.87 -2.26 12.05
CA ARG A 287 2.60 -3.51 12.79
C ARG A 287 1.64 -4.44 12.09
N GLY A 288 0.65 -3.88 11.40
CA GLY A 288 -0.29 -4.68 10.62
C GLY A 288 0.39 -5.39 9.45
N ALA A 289 1.33 -4.73 8.76
CA ALA A 289 2.04 -5.34 7.64
C ALA A 289 3.11 -6.34 8.12
N GLU A 290 3.77 -6.03 9.24
CA GLU A 290 4.69 -6.96 9.91
C GLU A 290 3.97 -8.25 10.32
N PHE A 291 2.73 -8.16 10.81
CA PHE A 291 1.90 -9.31 11.16
C PHE A 291 1.59 -10.22 9.96
N THR A 292 1.50 -9.67 8.74
CA THR A 292 1.30 -10.47 7.51
C THR A 292 2.58 -11.12 7.01
N GLY A 293 3.70 -10.96 7.72
CA GLY A 293 5.00 -11.54 7.36
C GLY A 293 5.89 -10.64 6.50
N MET A 294 5.51 -9.38 6.24
CA MET A 294 6.39 -8.44 5.54
C MET A 294 7.60 -8.08 6.42
N LYS A 295 8.80 -8.22 5.86
CA LYS A 295 10.04 -7.72 6.42
C LYS A 295 10.17 -6.22 6.12
N LEU A 296 9.96 -5.40 7.14
CA LEU A 296 9.94 -3.94 7.03
C LEU A 296 11.28 -3.27 7.41
N GLU A 297 12.27 -4.04 7.89
CA GLU A 297 13.61 -3.52 8.16
C GLU A 297 14.56 -3.83 7.00
N ASN A 298 15.09 -2.78 6.39
CA ASN A 298 16.20 -2.82 5.44
C ASN A 298 16.93 -1.46 5.46
N ASP A 299 18.13 -1.39 4.85
CA ASP A 299 18.95 -0.19 4.85
C ASP A 299 18.23 1.06 4.34
N PHE A 300 17.32 0.89 3.37
CA PHE A 300 16.53 1.99 2.86
C PHE A 300 15.62 2.54 3.96
N ILE A 301 14.77 1.71 4.58
CA ILE A 301 13.88 2.14 5.66
C ILE A 301 14.66 2.67 6.87
N SER A 302 15.74 2.00 7.28
CA SER A 302 16.61 2.48 8.36
C SER A 302 17.17 3.88 8.08
N SER A 303 17.56 4.17 6.83
CA SER A 303 18.03 5.50 6.42
C SER A 303 16.94 6.58 6.46
N ARG A 304 15.66 6.19 6.38
CA ARG A 304 14.50 7.10 6.36
C ARG A 304 13.98 7.49 7.74
N LYS A 305 14.23 6.69 8.77
CA LYS A 305 13.77 6.91 10.16
C LYS A 305 14.02 8.34 10.65
N LYS A 306 15.24 8.85 10.48
CA LYS A 306 15.61 10.22 10.90
C LYS A 306 14.76 11.31 10.24
N TYR A 307 14.39 11.12 8.97
CA TYR A 307 13.55 12.09 8.25
C TYR A 307 12.10 11.98 8.71
N ALA A 308 11.57 10.76 8.87
CA ALA A 308 10.22 10.54 9.41
C ALA A 308 10.05 11.18 10.80
N ILE A 309 11.01 10.96 11.69
CA ILE A 309 11.00 11.53 13.04
C ILE A 309 11.10 13.06 12.98
N ALA A 310 12.00 13.61 12.17
CA ALA A 310 12.15 15.06 12.03
C ALA A 310 10.89 15.72 11.47
N ILE A 311 10.30 15.16 10.42
CA ILE A 311 9.07 15.68 9.81
C ILE A 311 7.90 15.57 10.80
N ARG A 312 7.80 14.46 11.54
CA ARG A 312 6.77 14.31 12.58
C ARG A 312 6.93 15.32 13.71
N ALA A 313 8.15 15.50 14.21
CA ALA A 313 8.44 16.48 15.25
C ALA A 313 8.09 17.90 14.77
N PHE A 314 8.43 18.23 13.52
CA PHE A 314 8.02 19.47 12.89
C PHE A 314 6.49 19.59 12.82
N TYR A 315 5.79 18.58 12.31
CA TYR A 315 4.31 18.58 12.25
C TYR A 315 3.68 18.85 13.63
N ILE A 316 4.12 18.14 14.67
CA ILE A 316 3.60 18.30 16.04
C ILE A 316 3.91 19.71 16.57
N TYR A 317 5.13 20.21 16.33
CA TYR A 317 5.49 21.56 16.74
C TYR A 317 4.58 22.61 16.10
N MET A 318 4.39 22.51 14.78
CA MET A 318 3.63 23.47 13.98
C MET A 318 2.11 23.40 14.21
N ASN A 319 1.56 22.27 14.66
CA ASN A 319 0.11 22.08 14.79
C ASN A 319 -0.38 21.96 16.24
N VAL A 320 0.49 21.63 17.19
CA VAL A 320 0.10 21.33 18.59
C VAL A 320 0.80 22.26 19.59
N ILE A 321 2.10 22.48 19.45
CA ILE A 321 2.88 23.25 20.45
C ILE A 321 2.81 24.75 20.17
N SER A 322 3.12 25.10 18.93
CA SER A 322 3.07 26.47 18.42
C SER A 322 2.28 26.45 17.12
N PRO A 323 0.96 26.17 17.18
CA PRO A 323 0.09 26.53 16.07
C PRO A 323 0.28 28.03 15.86
N PHE A 324 0.76 28.40 14.67
CA PHE A 324 1.12 29.78 14.35
C PHE A 324 -0.03 30.74 14.62
#